data_AF-A0A395N150-F1
#
_entry.id   AF-A0A395N150-F1
#
_cell.length_a   1.000
_cell.length_b   1.000
_cell.length_c   1.000
_cell.angle_alpha   90.00
_cell.angle_beta   90.00
_cell.angle_gamma   90.00
#
_symmetry.space_group_name_H-M   'P 1'
#
loop_
_entity.id
_entity.type
_entity.pdbx_description
1 polymer ?
#
loop_
_entity_poly.entity_id
_entity_poly.type
_entity_poly.pdbx_seq_one_letter_code
_entity_poly.pdbx_strand_id
1 'polypeptide(L)'
;MATNGHTTSDLLSQQGQERLFKLSDSSSINAFKELCSQKTTKKDYPLAADIKDNVPIYSLANYSTLTEDQKSALQDEWYRILLHGPGVFVTSGLYQDLDVIDKSTAAFNDIIKKESQGAKTAGDHFASAGKNDRIWNSFSKHGLQDPESFFEYFSNPYLDLIFASWLGPGYRITTQVNNVRPGGQPQVSHRDYHLGFMSAESCGRYPRAMQVASQCLTLQGAVAHVDMPLESGPTRLLPFSQSFASGYMAYRLPEFNEFFLDNYISLPLKKGDGLWFNPALFHAAGENKSADINRLVNLFQISSAFGKPMETVDALPLVESTWKVLSSAYKRDGLSDEVKMFISAVGEGYSFPTNLDNNPPKSENMAPDSEQDVVRDALMEEKSKAEVMTDLLQFRMKTKA
;
A
#
# COMPACT_ATOMS: atom_id res chain seq x y z
N MET A 1 -11.94 13.07 43.30
CA MET A 1 -11.85 12.32 42.03
C MET A 1 -11.45 13.32 40.96
N ALA A 2 -10.17 13.31 40.57
CA ALA A 2 -9.65 14.25 39.58
C ALA A 2 -9.99 13.73 38.18
N THR A 3 -10.76 14.54 37.44
CA THR A 3 -11.05 14.37 36.03
C THR A 3 -9.80 14.73 35.21
N ASN A 4 -9.02 13.74 34.78
CA ASN A 4 -8.00 13.96 33.75
C ASN A 4 -8.70 13.98 32.39
N GLY A 5 -9.10 15.17 31.97
CA GLY A 5 -9.45 15.44 30.59
C GLY A 5 -8.20 15.30 29.73
N HIS A 6 -8.12 14.23 28.94
CA HIS A 6 -7.17 14.16 27.83
C HIS A 6 -7.66 15.08 26.73
N THR A 7 -7.12 16.30 26.72
CA THR A 7 -7.21 17.23 25.60
C THR A 7 -6.48 16.63 24.40
N THR A 8 -6.99 16.90 23.20
CA THR A 8 -6.47 16.49 21.88
C THR A 8 -5.03 16.97 21.63
N SER A 9 -4.06 16.29 22.23
CA SER A 9 -2.63 16.59 22.19
C SER A 9 -1.89 15.49 21.43
N ASP A 10 -1.02 15.88 20.49
CA ASP A 10 0.16 15.12 20.00
C ASP A 10 0.19 14.49 18.60
N LEU A 11 -0.46 15.13 17.61
CA LEU A 11 0.07 15.09 16.23
C LEU A 11 -0.10 16.45 15.52
N LEU A 12 -1.30 17.02 15.64
CA LEU A 12 -1.63 18.32 15.04
C LEU A 12 -1.24 19.51 15.93
N SER A 13 -1.26 19.35 17.26
CA SER A 13 -0.83 20.39 18.21
C SER A 13 0.65 20.75 18.08
N GLN A 14 1.48 19.81 17.61
CA GLN A 14 2.92 19.98 17.39
C GLN A 14 3.26 20.76 16.11
N GLN A 15 2.27 21.11 15.28
CA GLN A 15 2.49 21.81 14.01
C GLN A 15 2.64 23.33 14.16
N GLY A 16 2.73 23.86 15.39
CA GLY A 16 2.93 25.29 15.66
C GLY A 16 1.78 26.18 15.17
N GLN A 17 1.97 27.50 15.23
CA GLN A 17 0.94 28.48 14.85
C GLN A 17 1.03 28.93 13.39
N GLU A 18 2.19 28.76 12.73
CA GLU A 18 2.34 29.14 11.32
C GLU A 18 1.67 28.11 10.40
N ARG A 19 0.89 28.61 9.44
CA ARG A 19 0.13 27.74 8.52
C ARG A 19 1.02 26.90 7.61
N LEU A 20 2.12 27.44 7.10
CA LEU A 20 2.99 26.80 6.09
C LEU A 20 4.36 26.45 6.68
N PHE A 21 5.00 25.42 6.16
CA PHE A 21 6.42 25.19 6.44
C PHE A 21 7.26 26.24 5.70
N LYS A 22 8.17 26.89 6.43
CA LYS A 22 9.28 27.64 5.86
C LYS A 22 10.51 26.75 6.00
N LEU A 23 11.13 26.36 4.89
CA LEU A 23 12.40 25.66 4.96
C LEU A 23 13.49 26.71 5.13
N SER A 24 14.00 26.85 6.34
CA SER A 24 15.25 27.56 6.60
C SER A 24 16.05 26.86 7.71
N ASP A 25 17.36 26.78 7.47
CA ASP A 25 18.45 26.66 8.44
C ASP A 25 18.89 25.28 8.93
N SER A 26 20.15 25.25 9.36
CA SER A 26 20.92 24.11 9.89
C SER A 26 20.31 23.43 11.12
N SER A 27 19.42 24.12 11.85
CA SER A 27 18.69 23.54 12.99
C SER A 27 17.73 22.44 12.55
N SER A 28 17.12 22.56 11.36
CA SER A 28 16.16 21.59 10.82
C SER A 28 16.82 20.25 10.49
N ILE A 29 18.03 20.28 9.89
CA ILE A 29 18.76 19.04 9.59
C ILE A 29 19.26 18.36 10.87
N ASN A 30 19.69 19.09 11.90
CA ASN A 30 20.12 18.49 13.16
C ASN A 30 18.97 17.75 13.87
N ALA A 31 17.77 18.34 13.91
CA ALA A 31 16.59 17.67 14.44
C ALA A 31 16.22 16.40 13.65
N PHE A 32 16.37 16.45 12.32
CA PHE A 32 16.17 15.27 11.47
C PHE A 32 17.17 14.15 11.74
N LYS A 33 18.46 14.50 11.92
CA LYS A 33 19.51 13.54 12.29
C LYS A 33 19.23 12.87 13.63
N GLU A 34 18.84 13.65 14.64
CA GLU A 34 18.46 13.13 15.96
C GLU A 34 17.28 12.15 15.84
N LEU A 35 16.24 12.53 15.10
CA LEU A 35 15.06 11.70 14.85
C LEU A 35 15.45 10.36 14.20
N CYS A 36 16.31 10.37 13.18
CA CYS A 36 16.73 9.17 12.46
C CYS A 36 17.78 8.34 13.23
N SER A 37 18.35 8.88 14.33
CA SER A 37 19.33 8.18 15.17
C SER A 37 18.69 7.24 16.20
N GLN A 38 17.35 7.23 16.29
CA GLN A 38 16.59 6.35 17.17
C GLN A 38 16.85 4.87 16.88
N LYS A 39 16.57 4.03 17.89
CA LYS A 39 16.76 2.58 17.82
C LYS A 39 15.47 1.85 18.11
N THR A 40 15.17 0.86 17.27
CA THR A 40 14.06 -0.06 17.45
C THR A 40 14.56 -1.30 18.19
N THR A 41 13.87 -1.71 19.26
CA THR A 41 14.25 -2.88 20.07
C THR A 41 13.15 -3.93 20.15
N LYS A 42 13.53 -5.17 20.48
CA LYS A 42 12.58 -6.29 20.65
C LYS A 42 11.57 -6.02 21.77
N LYS A 43 11.96 -5.21 22.75
CA LYS A 43 11.08 -4.77 23.83
C LYS A 43 9.97 -3.86 23.30
N ASP A 44 10.29 -3.04 22.30
CA ASP A 44 9.31 -2.15 21.69
C ASP A 44 8.33 -2.95 20.83
N TYR A 45 8.79 -3.95 20.07
CA TYR A 45 7.94 -4.75 19.17
C TYR A 45 8.09 -6.25 19.47
N PRO A 46 7.49 -6.74 20.58
CA PRO A 46 7.65 -8.12 21.00
C PRO A 46 7.12 -9.16 20.00
N LEU A 47 6.12 -8.83 19.18
CA LEU A 47 5.57 -9.78 18.18
C LEU A 47 6.43 -9.93 16.93
N ALA A 48 7.35 -9.01 16.65
CA ALA A 48 8.32 -9.19 15.57
C ALA A 48 9.13 -10.49 15.79
N ALA A 49 9.54 -11.20 14.76
CA ALA A 49 10.48 -12.32 14.92
C ALA A 49 11.91 -11.81 15.15
N ASP A 50 12.28 -10.73 14.47
CA ASP A 50 13.61 -10.14 14.50
C ASP A 50 13.53 -8.62 14.27
N ILE A 51 14.62 -7.90 14.55
CA ILE A 51 14.80 -6.50 14.17
C ILE A 51 16.16 -6.36 13.51
N LYS A 52 16.17 -5.97 12.24
CA LYS A 52 17.40 -5.70 11.48
C LYS A 52 17.42 -4.27 11.03
N ASP A 53 18.51 -3.56 11.33
CA ASP A 53 18.72 -2.18 10.89
C ASP A 53 17.53 -1.25 11.20
N ASN A 54 16.98 -1.38 12.41
CA ASN A 54 15.78 -0.70 12.91
C ASN A 54 14.43 -1.13 12.30
N VAL A 55 14.40 -2.12 11.40
CA VAL A 55 13.17 -2.63 10.78
C VAL A 55 12.71 -3.91 11.51
N PRO A 56 11.52 -3.90 12.13
CA PRO A 56 10.87 -5.10 12.63
C PRO A 56 10.52 -6.05 11.48
N ILE A 57 10.86 -7.33 11.66
CA ILE A 57 10.57 -8.41 10.71
C ILE A 57 9.62 -9.38 11.38
N TYR A 58 8.42 -9.56 10.82
CA TYR A 58 7.40 -10.47 11.30
C TYR A 58 7.43 -11.76 10.49
N SER A 59 7.66 -12.90 11.16
CA SER A 59 7.48 -14.22 10.54
C SER A 59 6.02 -14.61 10.67
N LEU A 60 5.28 -14.59 9.57
CA LEU A 60 3.83 -14.82 9.61
C LEU A 60 3.53 -16.33 9.73
N ALA A 61 2.70 -16.67 10.72
CA ALA A 61 2.15 -18.03 10.85
C ALA A 61 1.10 -18.29 9.76
N ASN A 62 0.50 -19.48 9.74
CA ASN A 62 -0.69 -19.68 8.92
C ASN A 62 -1.83 -18.83 9.50
N TYR A 63 -2.45 -17.99 8.68
CA TYR A 63 -3.49 -17.05 9.11
C TYR A 63 -4.63 -17.73 9.87
N SER A 64 -5.07 -18.92 9.42
CA SER A 64 -6.15 -19.70 10.04
C SER A 64 -5.83 -20.17 11.47
N THR A 65 -4.58 -20.11 11.90
CA THR A 65 -4.15 -20.48 13.25
C THR A 65 -4.16 -19.31 14.24
N LEU A 66 -4.36 -18.07 13.75
CA LEU A 66 -4.39 -16.88 14.60
C LEU A 66 -5.74 -16.70 15.27
N THR A 67 -5.73 -16.36 16.55
CA THR A 67 -6.91 -15.87 17.27
C THR A 67 -7.17 -14.39 16.94
N GLU A 68 -8.40 -13.92 17.18
CA GLU A 68 -8.74 -12.49 17.01
C GLU A 68 -7.87 -11.58 17.90
N ASP A 69 -7.52 -11.99 19.11
CA ASP A 69 -6.61 -11.23 19.98
C ASP A 69 -5.20 -11.12 19.39
N GLN A 70 -4.70 -12.17 18.74
CA GLN A 70 -3.39 -12.15 18.07
C GLN A 70 -3.42 -11.25 16.82
N LYS A 71 -4.51 -11.31 16.05
CA LYS A 71 -4.74 -10.43 14.90
C LYS A 71 -4.75 -8.96 15.34
N SER A 72 -5.53 -8.65 16.38
CA SER A 72 -5.62 -7.30 16.98
C SER A 72 -4.26 -6.81 17.50
N ALA A 73 -3.51 -7.66 18.22
CA ALA A 73 -2.19 -7.30 18.73
C ALA A 73 -1.16 -7.02 17.61
N LEU A 74 -1.23 -7.72 16.48
CA LEU A 74 -0.42 -7.42 15.30
C LEU A 74 -0.77 -6.04 14.72
N GLN A 75 -2.07 -5.73 14.62
CA GLN A 75 -2.52 -4.42 14.12
C GLN A 75 -2.06 -3.28 15.01
N ASP A 76 -2.14 -3.43 16.34
CA ASP A 76 -1.64 -2.43 17.30
C ASP A 76 -0.14 -2.17 17.14
N GLU A 77 0.66 -3.23 16.96
CA GLU A 77 2.10 -3.07 16.72
C GLU A 77 2.40 -2.41 15.37
N TRP A 78 1.76 -2.85 14.28
CA TRP A 78 1.97 -2.29 12.94
C TRP A 78 1.52 -0.83 12.87
N TYR A 79 0.38 -0.48 13.46
CA TYR A 79 -0.08 0.90 13.61
C TYR A 79 0.97 1.76 14.32
N ARG A 80 1.48 1.26 15.46
CA ARG A 80 2.51 1.98 16.23
C ARG A 80 3.84 2.10 15.46
N ILE A 81 4.23 1.09 14.69
CA ILE A 81 5.42 1.16 13.81
C ILE A 81 5.27 2.29 12.80
N LEU A 82 4.12 2.37 12.13
CA LEU A 82 3.87 3.32 11.05
C LEU A 82 3.72 4.76 11.56
N LEU A 83 3.10 4.97 12.72
CA LEU A 83 2.86 6.30 13.27
C LEU A 83 4.00 6.83 14.15
N HIS A 84 4.46 6.00 15.09
CA HIS A 84 5.35 6.43 16.18
C HIS A 84 6.72 5.76 16.14
N GLY A 85 6.90 4.75 15.29
CA GLY A 85 8.07 3.89 15.26
C GLY A 85 9.00 4.17 14.09
N PRO A 86 9.69 3.13 13.57
CA PRO A 86 10.61 3.28 12.45
C PRO A 86 9.92 3.58 11.12
N GLY A 87 8.59 3.52 11.04
CA GLY A 87 7.82 3.84 9.83
C GLY A 87 7.84 2.75 8.76
N VAL A 88 8.42 1.58 9.05
CA VAL A 88 8.56 0.46 8.12
C VAL A 88 8.65 -0.87 8.86
N PHE A 89 8.08 -1.93 8.28
CA PHE A 89 8.24 -3.31 8.73
C PHE A 89 8.24 -4.30 7.55
N VAL A 90 8.76 -5.50 7.79
CA VAL A 90 8.76 -6.61 6.83
C VAL A 90 7.86 -7.72 7.33
N THR A 91 7.08 -8.31 6.44
CA THR A 91 6.34 -9.55 6.65
C THR A 91 7.02 -10.66 5.88
N SER A 92 7.80 -11.48 6.57
CA SER A 92 8.47 -12.62 5.96
C SER A 92 7.49 -13.77 5.79
N GLY A 93 7.49 -14.36 4.59
CA GLY A 93 6.53 -15.41 4.22
C GLY A 93 5.10 -14.91 4.14
N LEU A 94 4.88 -13.67 3.66
CA LEU A 94 3.53 -13.16 3.38
C LEU A 94 2.78 -14.10 2.42
N TYR A 95 3.48 -14.58 1.39
CA TYR A 95 3.03 -15.69 0.57
C TYR A 95 3.92 -16.90 0.86
N GLN A 96 3.35 -17.90 1.56
CA GLN A 96 4.03 -19.17 1.83
C GLN A 96 3.96 -20.12 0.63
N ASP A 97 2.85 -20.09 -0.11
CA ASP A 97 2.72 -20.76 -1.39
C ASP A 97 3.33 -19.90 -2.50
N LEU A 98 4.53 -20.26 -2.93
CA LEU A 98 5.25 -19.51 -3.96
C LEU A 98 4.67 -19.73 -5.37
N ASP A 99 3.82 -20.74 -5.58
CA ASP A 99 3.14 -20.95 -6.86
C ASP A 99 2.22 -19.76 -7.21
N VAL A 100 1.57 -19.16 -6.19
CA VAL A 100 0.78 -17.94 -6.34
C VAL A 100 1.63 -16.78 -6.86
N ILE A 101 2.87 -16.64 -6.35
CA ILE A 101 3.83 -15.63 -6.82
C ILE A 101 4.30 -15.95 -8.23
N ASP A 102 4.58 -17.21 -8.55
CA ASP A 102 5.06 -17.62 -9.87
C ASP A 102 4.02 -17.40 -10.96
N LYS A 103 2.75 -17.79 -10.72
CA LYS A 103 1.64 -17.51 -11.64
C LYS A 103 1.43 -16.01 -11.86
N SER A 104 1.41 -15.23 -10.77
CA SER A 104 1.28 -13.77 -10.86
C SER A 104 2.45 -13.14 -11.63
N THR A 105 3.68 -13.64 -11.41
CA THR A 105 4.87 -13.22 -12.15
C THR A 105 4.75 -13.56 -13.64
N ALA A 106 4.22 -14.74 -13.99
CA ALA A 106 3.98 -15.11 -15.36
C ALA A 106 2.96 -14.19 -16.04
N ALA A 107 1.84 -13.87 -15.35
CA ALA A 107 0.85 -12.91 -15.84
C ALA A 107 1.47 -11.52 -16.09
N PHE A 108 2.32 -11.02 -15.17
CA PHE A 108 3.02 -9.75 -15.35
C PHE A 108 4.02 -9.78 -16.51
N ASN A 109 4.77 -10.87 -16.68
CA ASN A 109 5.67 -11.03 -17.82
C ASN A 109 4.93 -11.05 -19.16
N ASP A 110 3.76 -11.68 -19.22
CA ASP A 110 2.90 -11.66 -20.39
C ASP A 110 2.38 -10.25 -20.70
N ILE A 111 1.98 -9.49 -19.68
CA ILE A 111 1.58 -8.08 -19.83
C ILE A 111 2.76 -7.25 -20.36
N ILE A 112 3.94 -7.35 -19.75
CA ILE A 112 5.16 -6.65 -20.20
C ILE A 112 5.46 -6.99 -21.66
N LYS A 113 5.40 -8.27 -22.04
CA LYS A 113 5.64 -8.73 -23.40
C LYS A 113 4.64 -8.11 -24.38
N LYS A 114 3.33 -8.16 -24.07
CA LYS A 114 2.26 -7.57 -24.89
C LYS A 114 2.45 -6.07 -25.06
N GLU A 115 2.73 -5.34 -23.99
CA GLU A 115 2.89 -3.88 -24.02
C GLU A 115 4.17 -3.44 -24.74
N SER A 116 5.26 -4.22 -24.62
CA SER A 116 6.52 -3.95 -25.35
C SER A 116 6.39 -4.12 -26.87
N GLN A 117 5.42 -4.92 -27.34
CA GLN A 117 5.17 -5.21 -28.75
C GLN A 117 4.10 -4.31 -29.38
N GLY A 118 3.31 -3.60 -28.57
CA GLY A 118 2.27 -2.69 -29.03
C GLY A 118 2.82 -1.36 -29.58
N ALA A 119 2.01 -0.66 -30.38
CA ALA A 119 2.29 0.72 -30.74
C ALA A 119 2.14 1.59 -29.48
N LYS A 120 3.27 2.05 -28.90
CA LYS A 120 3.41 2.92 -27.71
C LYS A 120 2.06 3.37 -27.13
N THR A 121 1.43 2.53 -26.31
CA THR A 121 0.30 2.94 -25.49
C THR A 121 0.83 3.96 -24.48
N ALA A 122 0.26 5.16 -24.53
CA ALA A 122 0.71 6.32 -23.78
C ALA A 122 0.58 6.08 -22.26
N GLY A 123 1.67 6.23 -21.51
CA GLY A 123 1.69 6.29 -20.04
C GLY A 123 2.77 5.43 -19.39
N ASP A 124 2.92 4.18 -19.84
CA ASP A 124 3.90 3.23 -19.29
C ASP A 124 5.34 3.65 -19.66
N HIS A 125 6.14 3.92 -18.62
CA HIS A 125 7.52 4.38 -18.76
C HIS A 125 8.48 3.19 -18.90
N PHE A 126 8.66 2.72 -20.13
CA PHE A 126 9.82 1.90 -20.47
C PHE A 126 11.03 2.84 -20.61
N ALA A 127 11.99 2.74 -19.68
CA ALA A 127 13.17 3.61 -19.69
C ALA A 127 13.89 3.51 -21.04
N SER A 128 14.53 4.61 -21.47
CA SER A 128 15.43 4.59 -22.62
C SER A 128 16.49 3.50 -22.40
N ALA A 129 16.52 2.51 -23.30
CA ALA A 129 17.35 1.30 -23.26
C ALA A 129 16.87 0.12 -22.40
N GLY A 130 15.58 0.00 -22.04
CA GLY A 130 15.01 -1.27 -21.54
C GLY A 130 15.53 -1.71 -20.17
N LYS A 131 16.11 -0.80 -19.38
CA LYS A 131 16.68 -1.09 -18.05
C LYS A 131 15.65 -1.23 -16.93
N ASN A 132 14.42 -0.83 -17.18
CA ASN A 132 13.31 -0.95 -16.24
C ASN A 132 12.01 -1.16 -17.03
N ASP A 133 11.27 -2.24 -16.73
CA ASP A 133 9.90 -2.39 -17.20
C ASP A 133 8.96 -1.96 -16.09
N ARG A 134 7.91 -1.22 -16.46
CA ARG A 134 6.87 -0.78 -15.54
C ARG A 134 5.51 -1.14 -16.08
N ILE A 135 4.65 -1.63 -15.21
CA ILE A 135 3.23 -1.82 -15.48
C ILE A 135 2.45 -0.88 -14.56
N TRP A 136 1.91 0.20 -15.10
CA TRP A 136 0.88 1.00 -14.45
C TRP A 136 -0.42 0.22 -14.35
N ASN A 137 -1.19 0.46 -13.29
CA ASN A 137 -2.43 -0.25 -12.97
C ASN A 137 -2.28 -1.78 -13.12
N SER A 138 -1.19 -2.35 -12.57
CA SER A 138 -0.96 -3.78 -12.62
C SER A 138 -2.07 -4.56 -11.90
N PHE A 139 -2.77 -3.92 -10.95
CA PHE A 139 -3.96 -4.49 -10.29
C PHE A 139 -5.03 -4.87 -11.31
N SER A 140 -5.51 -3.89 -12.10
CA SER A 140 -6.58 -4.16 -13.07
C SER A 140 -6.09 -5.06 -14.21
N LYS A 141 -4.85 -4.83 -14.67
CA LYS A 141 -4.25 -5.61 -15.76
C LYS A 141 -4.06 -7.08 -15.36
N HIS A 142 -3.69 -7.38 -14.12
CA HIS A 142 -3.57 -8.76 -13.61
C HIS A 142 -4.92 -9.45 -13.60
N GLY A 143 -5.96 -8.83 -13.01
CA GLY A 143 -7.30 -9.42 -12.95
C GLY A 143 -7.91 -9.73 -14.32
N LEU A 144 -7.54 -8.96 -15.35
CA LEU A 144 -7.97 -9.22 -16.73
C LEU A 144 -7.08 -10.20 -17.50
N GLN A 145 -5.80 -10.27 -17.17
CA GLN A 145 -4.84 -11.16 -17.80
C GLN A 145 -5.00 -12.61 -17.32
N ASP A 146 -5.17 -12.79 -16.01
CA ASP A 146 -5.30 -14.10 -15.36
C ASP A 146 -6.15 -13.99 -14.09
N PRO A 147 -7.48 -14.14 -14.20
CA PRO A 147 -8.41 -13.98 -13.08
C PRO A 147 -8.19 -14.97 -11.93
N GLU A 148 -7.66 -16.16 -12.20
CA GLU A 148 -7.46 -17.20 -11.18
C GLU A 148 -6.26 -16.84 -10.30
N SER A 149 -5.09 -16.52 -10.88
CA SER A 149 -3.94 -16.10 -10.07
C SER A 149 -4.15 -14.73 -9.42
N PHE A 150 -4.92 -13.83 -10.05
CA PHE A 150 -5.33 -12.56 -9.42
C PHE A 150 -6.19 -12.81 -8.18
N PHE A 151 -7.15 -13.72 -8.26
CA PHE A 151 -7.93 -14.14 -7.10
C PHE A 151 -7.05 -14.74 -6.01
N GLU A 152 -6.20 -15.72 -6.33
CA GLU A 152 -5.29 -16.34 -5.36
C GLU A 152 -4.37 -15.32 -4.67
N TYR A 153 -3.84 -14.35 -5.44
CA TYR A 153 -2.92 -13.33 -4.94
C TYR A 153 -3.63 -12.33 -4.01
N PHE A 154 -4.73 -11.72 -4.45
CA PHE A 154 -5.42 -10.69 -3.68
C PHE A 154 -6.41 -11.22 -2.64
N SER A 155 -6.55 -12.54 -2.49
CA SER A 155 -7.33 -13.17 -1.41
C SER A 155 -6.52 -13.46 -0.14
N ASN A 156 -5.24 -13.07 -0.07
CA ASN A 156 -4.43 -13.30 1.12
C ASN A 156 -4.93 -12.45 2.31
N PRO A 157 -5.50 -13.05 3.38
CA PRO A 157 -6.16 -12.32 4.45
C PRO A 157 -5.20 -11.51 5.35
N TYR A 158 -3.88 -11.76 5.28
CA TYR A 158 -2.91 -10.87 5.91
C TYR A 158 -2.89 -9.48 5.28
N LEU A 159 -3.24 -9.35 4.00
CA LEU A 159 -3.32 -8.05 3.34
C LEU A 159 -4.36 -7.16 4.03
N ASP A 160 -5.56 -7.69 4.31
CA ASP A 160 -6.62 -6.95 5.02
C ASP A 160 -6.13 -6.50 6.39
N LEU A 161 -5.52 -7.42 7.14
CA LEU A 161 -5.03 -7.16 8.49
C LEU A 161 -4.00 -6.02 8.50
N ILE A 162 -3.07 -6.04 7.55
CA ILE A 162 -2.04 -5.01 7.36
C ILE A 162 -2.67 -3.67 6.97
N PHE A 163 -3.58 -3.67 5.99
CA PHE A 163 -4.17 -2.42 5.48
C PHE A 163 -5.07 -1.77 6.53
N ALA A 164 -5.93 -2.55 7.19
CA ALA A 164 -6.82 -2.08 8.23
C ALA A 164 -6.08 -1.59 9.47
N SER A 165 -4.86 -2.09 9.75
CA SER A 165 -4.02 -1.57 10.86
C SER A 165 -3.69 -0.09 10.72
N TRP A 166 -3.66 0.44 9.49
CA TRP A 166 -3.28 1.82 9.21
C TRP A 166 -4.43 2.67 8.67
N LEU A 167 -5.21 2.12 7.73
CA LEU A 167 -6.16 2.89 6.92
C LEU A 167 -7.61 2.72 7.36
N GLY A 168 -7.89 1.75 8.23
CA GLY A 168 -9.24 1.28 8.51
C GLY A 168 -9.87 0.53 7.32
N PRO A 169 -11.19 0.23 7.39
CA PRO A 169 -11.89 -0.49 6.33
C PRO A 169 -12.18 0.40 5.11
N GLY A 170 -12.66 -0.21 4.02
CA GLY A 170 -13.08 0.50 2.80
C GLY A 170 -11.93 1.13 2.03
N TYR A 171 -10.70 0.68 2.25
CA TYR A 171 -9.53 1.11 1.48
C TYR A 171 -9.63 0.70 0.01
N ARG A 172 -8.83 1.35 -0.84
CA ARG A 172 -8.68 1.03 -2.26
C ARG A 172 -7.25 0.63 -2.58
N ILE A 173 -7.11 -0.53 -3.22
CA ILE A 173 -5.82 -1.06 -3.65
C ILE A 173 -5.51 -0.56 -5.05
N THR A 174 -4.32 0.00 -5.23
CA THR A 174 -3.68 0.14 -6.53
C THR A 174 -2.33 -0.54 -6.48
N THR A 175 -1.90 -1.14 -7.59
CA THR A 175 -0.57 -1.72 -7.68
C THR A 175 0.12 -1.34 -8.97
N GLN A 176 1.45 -1.30 -8.92
CA GLN A 176 2.30 -1.11 -10.08
C GLN A 176 3.48 -2.08 -10.03
N VAL A 177 3.75 -2.79 -11.12
CA VAL A 177 4.94 -3.64 -11.19
C VAL A 177 6.13 -2.82 -11.65
N ASN A 178 7.25 -2.97 -10.93
CA ASN A 178 8.55 -2.49 -11.35
C ASN A 178 9.50 -3.67 -11.53
N ASN A 179 10.14 -3.76 -12.69
CA ASN A 179 11.15 -4.76 -13.02
C ASN A 179 12.49 -4.08 -13.31
N VAL A 180 13.33 -3.91 -12.29
CA VAL A 180 14.63 -3.25 -12.44
C VAL A 180 15.67 -4.27 -12.87
N ARG A 181 16.20 -4.13 -14.08
CA ARG A 181 17.20 -5.05 -14.66
C ARG A 181 18.62 -4.74 -14.15
N PRO A 182 19.57 -5.68 -14.29
CA PRO A 182 20.99 -5.43 -14.08
C PRO A 182 21.48 -4.11 -14.71
N GLY A 183 22.18 -3.29 -13.93
CA GLY A 183 22.64 -1.96 -14.32
C GLY A 183 21.60 -0.83 -14.16
N GLY A 184 20.42 -1.14 -13.61
CA GLY A 184 19.39 -0.17 -13.26
C GLY A 184 19.90 0.82 -12.20
N GLN A 185 19.74 2.12 -12.49
CA GLN A 185 20.25 3.20 -11.63
C GLN A 185 19.37 3.41 -10.38
N PRO A 186 19.95 3.87 -9.26
CA PRO A 186 19.18 4.16 -8.07
C PRO A 186 18.27 5.37 -8.29
N GLN A 187 17.20 5.44 -7.53
CA GLN A 187 16.38 6.65 -7.44
C GLN A 187 16.97 7.66 -6.44
N VAL A 188 16.48 8.89 -6.53
CA VAL A 188 16.72 9.92 -5.51
C VAL A 188 15.75 9.70 -4.34
N SER A 189 16.20 10.02 -3.12
CA SER A 189 15.35 9.98 -1.94
C SER A 189 14.08 10.81 -2.13
N HIS A 190 12.94 10.25 -1.76
CA HIS A 190 11.66 10.94 -1.80
C HIS A 190 10.74 10.45 -0.69
N ARG A 191 9.62 11.16 -0.55
CA ARG A 191 8.40 10.68 0.10
C ARG A 191 7.37 10.41 -0.98
N ASP A 192 6.46 9.50 -0.71
CA ASP A 192 5.49 9.04 -1.68
C ASP A 192 4.26 9.95 -1.82
N TYR A 193 3.32 9.50 -2.63
CA TYR A 193 2.01 10.12 -2.81
C TYR A 193 1.23 10.22 -1.47
N HIS A 194 0.53 11.31 -1.15
CA HIS A 194 -0.01 12.34 -2.07
C HIS A 194 0.95 13.46 -2.50
N LEU A 195 1.75 14.00 -1.59
CA LEU A 195 2.50 15.25 -1.84
C LEU A 195 3.86 15.03 -2.50
N GLY A 196 4.39 13.80 -2.45
CA GLY A 196 5.67 13.43 -3.05
C GLY A 196 5.81 13.79 -4.53
N PHE A 197 4.71 13.70 -5.28
CA PHE A 197 4.68 13.92 -6.73
C PHE A 197 4.59 15.40 -7.15
N MET A 198 4.43 16.33 -6.20
CA MET A 198 4.29 17.74 -6.50
C MET A 198 5.65 18.43 -6.66
N SER A 199 5.67 19.63 -7.27
CA SER A 199 6.83 20.52 -7.15
C SER A 199 6.96 21.04 -5.71
N ALA A 200 8.16 21.50 -5.33
CA ALA A 200 8.38 22.13 -4.01
C ALA A 200 7.41 23.30 -3.76
N GLU A 201 7.21 24.15 -4.77
CA GLU A 201 6.28 25.28 -4.72
C GLU A 201 4.83 24.82 -4.46
N SER A 202 4.36 23.81 -5.20
CA SER A 202 2.98 23.31 -5.04
C SER A 202 2.78 22.65 -3.68
N CYS A 203 3.72 21.83 -3.23
CA CYS A 203 3.71 21.22 -1.90
C CYS A 203 3.70 22.28 -0.80
N GLY A 204 4.49 23.34 -0.95
CA GLY A 204 4.61 24.44 0.01
C GLY A 204 3.33 25.25 0.22
N ARG A 205 2.30 25.10 -0.63
CA ARG A 205 0.99 25.76 -0.44
C ARG A 205 0.09 25.02 0.55
N TYR A 206 0.33 23.74 0.80
CA TYR A 206 -0.46 22.93 1.73
C TYR A 206 -0.13 23.30 3.18
N PRO A 207 -1.15 23.51 4.04
CA PRO A 207 -0.92 23.74 5.46
C PRO A 207 -0.12 22.62 6.12
N ARG A 208 0.68 22.94 7.15
CA ARG A 208 1.50 21.97 7.90
C ARG A 208 0.71 20.76 8.37
N ALA A 209 -0.45 21.02 8.98
CA ALA A 209 -1.38 20.00 9.43
C ALA A 209 -1.82 19.06 8.30
N MET A 210 -2.07 19.59 7.09
CA MET A 210 -2.48 18.77 5.94
C MET A 210 -1.32 17.97 5.36
N GLN A 211 -0.10 18.52 5.35
CA GLN A 211 1.07 17.74 4.94
C GLN A 211 1.29 16.55 5.87
N VAL A 212 1.17 16.74 7.18
CA VAL A 212 1.28 15.66 8.17
C VAL A 212 0.10 14.70 8.09
N ALA A 213 -1.13 15.18 7.96
CA ALA A 213 -2.32 14.32 7.85
C ALA A 213 -2.32 13.47 6.57
N SER A 214 -1.73 13.98 5.47
CA SER A 214 -1.68 13.24 4.20
C SER A 214 -0.98 11.89 4.31
N GLN A 215 -0.05 11.73 5.26
CA GLN A 215 0.65 10.45 5.46
C GLN A 215 -0.29 9.33 5.97
N CYS A 216 -1.41 9.69 6.60
CA CYS A 216 -2.40 8.76 7.12
C CYS A 216 -3.42 8.32 6.05
N LEU A 217 -3.33 8.86 4.83
CA LEU A 217 -4.29 8.57 3.76
C LEU A 217 -3.82 7.44 2.83
N THR A 218 -2.56 7.03 2.93
CA THR A 218 -2.02 5.91 2.15
C THR A 218 -1.11 5.02 2.99
N LEU A 219 -1.04 3.76 2.59
CA LEU A 219 0.01 2.81 2.98
C LEU A 219 0.78 2.44 1.72
N GLN A 220 2.10 2.41 1.84
CA GLN A 220 2.97 1.94 0.76
C GLN A 220 3.48 0.56 1.08
N GLY A 221 3.62 -0.26 0.04
CA GLY A 221 4.08 -1.61 0.19
C GLY A 221 4.72 -2.19 -1.06
N ALA A 222 5.35 -3.34 -0.90
CA ALA A 222 5.98 -4.08 -1.96
C ALA A 222 5.94 -5.57 -1.63
N VAL A 223 5.61 -6.39 -2.63
CA VAL A 223 5.77 -7.84 -2.57
C VAL A 223 6.89 -8.24 -3.52
N ALA A 224 7.85 -9.00 -3.00
CA ALA A 224 8.99 -9.47 -3.78
C ALA A 224 8.58 -10.67 -4.66
N HIS A 225 8.76 -10.55 -5.97
CA HIS A 225 8.48 -11.62 -6.94
C HIS A 225 9.72 -12.45 -7.29
N VAL A 226 10.87 -12.10 -6.73
CA VAL A 226 12.14 -12.81 -6.83
C VAL A 226 12.87 -12.67 -5.50
N ASP A 227 13.89 -13.47 -5.26
CA ASP A 227 14.83 -13.17 -4.19
C ASP A 227 15.57 -11.88 -4.51
N MET A 228 15.68 -11.01 -3.51
CA MET A 228 16.24 -9.68 -3.62
C MET A 228 17.43 -9.55 -2.66
N PRO A 229 18.59 -10.15 -2.98
CA PRO A 229 19.81 -9.89 -2.21
C PRO A 229 20.26 -8.43 -2.40
N LEU A 230 21.14 -7.92 -1.54
CA LEU A 230 21.49 -6.50 -1.50
C LEU A 230 22.03 -5.98 -2.84
N GLU A 231 22.79 -6.79 -3.58
CA GLU A 231 23.33 -6.46 -4.89
C GLU A 231 22.26 -6.30 -5.97
N SER A 232 21.08 -6.90 -5.81
CA SER A 232 19.93 -6.65 -6.71
C SER A 232 19.33 -5.26 -6.51
N GLY A 233 19.77 -4.55 -5.47
CA GLY A 233 19.34 -3.20 -5.11
C GLY A 233 17.94 -3.14 -4.50
N PRO A 234 17.62 -3.82 -3.38
CA PRO A 234 16.36 -3.62 -2.69
C PRO A 234 16.13 -2.15 -2.31
N THR A 235 14.92 -1.82 -1.85
CA THR A 235 14.58 -0.46 -1.43
C THR A 235 15.56 0.04 -0.36
N ARG A 236 16.00 1.28 -0.51
CA ARG A 236 16.77 2.05 0.47
C ARG A 236 15.79 2.79 1.35
N LEU A 237 15.91 2.66 2.66
CA LEU A 237 14.97 3.16 3.65
C LEU A 237 15.73 4.00 4.68
N LEU A 238 15.09 5.05 5.21
CA LEU A 238 15.64 5.78 6.35
C LEU A 238 14.63 5.73 7.52
N PRO A 239 14.73 4.73 8.40
CA PRO A 239 13.82 4.57 9.54
C PRO A 239 13.64 5.85 10.37
N PHE A 240 12.45 6.05 10.93
CA PHE A 240 12.01 7.21 11.71
C PHE A 240 11.88 8.54 10.93
N SER A 241 12.35 8.61 9.68
CA SER A 241 12.29 9.83 8.88
C SER A 241 10.85 10.31 8.59
N GLN A 242 9.84 9.44 8.68
CA GLN A 242 8.43 9.77 8.45
C GLN A 242 7.88 10.73 9.49
N SER A 243 8.38 10.66 10.74
CA SER A 243 7.93 11.53 11.83
C SER A 243 8.43 12.97 11.69
N PHE A 244 9.33 13.25 10.73
CA PHE A 244 9.77 14.62 10.46
C PHE A 244 8.68 15.40 9.72
N ALA A 245 8.02 16.32 10.43
CA ALA A 245 6.81 16.97 9.96
C ALA A 245 6.98 17.72 8.62
N SER A 246 8.11 18.41 8.42
CA SER A 246 8.38 19.18 7.19
C SER A 246 9.00 18.35 6.06
N GLY A 247 9.09 17.02 6.20
CA GLY A 247 9.92 16.22 5.29
C GLY A 247 9.43 16.14 3.84
N TYR A 248 8.14 16.39 3.53
CA TYR A 248 7.67 16.53 2.14
C TYR A 248 8.28 17.75 1.42
N MET A 249 8.68 18.75 2.19
CA MET A 249 9.47 19.88 1.73
C MET A 249 10.97 19.53 1.80
N ALA A 250 11.43 18.93 2.91
CA ALA A 250 12.85 18.80 3.23
C ALA A 250 13.63 17.80 2.38
N TYR A 251 13.02 16.71 1.89
CA TYR A 251 13.75 15.69 1.11
C TYR A 251 14.42 16.24 -0.17
N ARG A 252 13.97 17.42 -0.62
CA ARG A 252 14.44 18.11 -1.82
C ARG A 252 15.70 18.95 -1.58
N LEU A 253 16.07 19.15 -0.31
CA LEU A 253 17.23 19.94 0.06
C LEU A 253 18.50 19.07 0.03
N PRO A 254 19.64 19.60 -0.49
CA PRO A 254 20.87 18.83 -0.64
C PRO A 254 21.34 18.13 0.64
N GLU A 255 21.30 18.82 1.78
CA GLU A 255 21.79 18.31 3.07
C GLU A 255 20.96 17.13 3.62
N PHE A 256 19.67 17.07 3.28
CA PHE A 256 18.80 15.95 3.63
C PHE A 256 19.05 14.74 2.72
N ASN A 257 19.26 14.99 1.43
CA ASN A 257 19.62 13.93 0.48
C ASN A 257 21.01 13.35 0.77
N GLU A 258 22.00 14.18 1.12
CA GLU A 258 23.33 13.74 1.55
C GLU A 258 23.22 12.87 2.81
N PHE A 259 22.50 13.33 3.83
CA PHE A 259 22.27 12.52 5.03
C PHE A 259 21.58 11.19 4.72
N PHE A 260 20.58 11.17 3.82
CA PHE A 260 19.96 9.94 3.37
C PHE A 260 20.96 8.99 2.71
N LEU A 261 21.78 9.47 1.78
CA LEU A 261 22.78 8.65 1.08
C LEU A 261 23.82 8.06 2.03
N ASP A 262 24.15 8.77 3.10
CA ASP A 262 25.11 8.32 4.11
C ASP A 262 24.51 7.33 5.14
N ASN A 263 23.18 7.32 5.33
CA ASN A 263 22.55 6.63 6.46
C ASN A 263 21.40 5.70 6.10
N TYR A 264 21.04 5.56 4.82
CA TYR A 264 20.00 4.62 4.43
C TYR A 264 20.38 3.19 4.81
N ILE A 265 19.37 2.39 5.11
CA ILE A 265 19.48 0.94 5.28
C ILE A 265 18.79 0.24 4.11
N SER A 266 19.15 -1.01 3.86
CA SER A 266 18.47 -1.86 2.89
C SER A 266 18.52 -3.28 3.40
N LEU A 267 17.45 -4.04 3.19
CA LEU A 267 17.32 -5.40 3.68
C LEU A 267 17.12 -6.36 2.51
N PRO A 268 17.74 -7.54 2.55
CA PRO A 268 17.40 -8.58 1.60
C PRO A 268 15.97 -9.06 1.84
N LEU A 269 15.23 -9.28 0.76
CA LEU A 269 13.89 -9.87 0.79
C LEU A 269 13.92 -11.19 0.04
N LYS A 270 13.15 -12.17 0.49
CA LYS A 270 12.91 -13.40 -0.27
C LYS A 270 11.67 -13.26 -1.12
N LYS A 271 11.58 -14.06 -2.19
CA LYS A 271 10.34 -14.17 -2.96
C LYS A 271 9.16 -14.46 -2.02
N GLY A 272 8.07 -13.72 -2.18
CA GLY A 272 6.86 -13.82 -1.36
C GLY A 272 6.89 -13.01 -0.06
N ASP A 273 8.01 -12.36 0.30
CA ASP A 273 8.05 -11.42 1.42
C ASP A 273 7.33 -10.11 1.06
N GLY A 274 6.77 -9.46 2.08
CA GLY A 274 6.20 -8.12 2.00
C GLY A 274 7.04 -7.08 2.74
N LEU A 275 7.15 -5.88 2.20
CA LEU A 275 7.72 -4.69 2.84
C LEU A 275 6.64 -3.61 2.90
N TRP A 276 6.36 -3.04 4.08
CA TRP A 276 5.27 -2.09 4.29
C TRP A 276 5.78 -0.86 5.03
N PHE A 277 5.44 0.33 4.56
CA PHE A 277 5.94 1.56 5.15
C PHE A 277 4.98 2.74 5.02
N ASN A 278 5.15 3.70 5.94
CA ASN A 278 4.44 4.96 5.93
C ASN A 278 4.88 5.78 4.70
N PRO A 279 3.96 6.36 3.90
CA PRO A 279 4.30 7.13 2.69
C PRO A 279 5.24 8.32 2.95
N ALA A 280 5.30 8.83 4.18
CA ALA A 280 6.22 9.90 4.57
C ALA A 280 7.64 9.39 4.90
N LEU A 281 7.93 8.09 4.85
CA LEU A 281 9.29 7.59 5.02
C LEU A 281 10.15 8.03 3.83
N PHE A 282 11.35 8.55 4.13
CA PHE A 282 12.36 8.80 3.11
C PHE A 282 12.85 7.46 2.58
N HIS A 283 12.71 7.26 1.28
CA HIS A 283 13.14 6.03 0.63
C HIS A 283 13.50 6.28 -0.83
N ALA A 284 14.16 5.28 -1.43
CA ALA A 284 14.51 5.27 -2.84
C ALA A 284 14.71 3.83 -3.32
N ALA A 285 14.41 3.55 -4.60
CA ALA A 285 14.86 2.29 -5.20
C ALA A 285 16.40 2.22 -5.24
N GLY A 286 16.96 1.07 -4.84
CA GLY A 286 18.39 0.79 -4.92
C GLY A 286 18.88 0.56 -6.35
N GLU A 287 20.19 0.70 -6.53
CA GLU A 287 20.88 0.37 -7.77
C GLU A 287 20.99 -1.15 -7.93
N ASN A 288 20.59 -1.68 -9.08
CA ASN A 288 20.75 -3.11 -9.36
C ASN A 288 22.14 -3.39 -9.94
N LYS A 289 23.04 -3.89 -9.09
CA LYS A 289 24.42 -4.28 -9.42
C LYS A 289 24.59 -5.78 -9.64
N SER A 290 23.52 -6.56 -9.55
CA SER A 290 23.55 -7.99 -9.83
C SER A 290 23.90 -8.26 -11.29
N ALA A 291 24.40 -9.45 -11.59
CA ALA A 291 24.73 -9.84 -12.96
C ALA A 291 23.48 -10.25 -13.77
N ASP A 292 22.51 -10.88 -13.11
CA ASP A 292 21.47 -11.67 -13.76
C ASP A 292 20.09 -11.58 -13.08
N ILE A 293 19.93 -10.79 -12.02
CA ILE A 293 18.65 -10.67 -11.31
C ILE A 293 17.83 -9.51 -11.90
N ASN A 294 16.75 -9.86 -12.59
CA ASN A 294 15.67 -8.92 -12.91
C ASN A 294 14.81 -8.73 -11.66
N ARG A 295 15.02 -7.63 -10.93
CA ARG A 295 14.40 -7.34 -9.64
C ARG A 295 12.93 -6.94 -9.85
N LEU A 296 12.07 -7.94 -9.99
CA LEU A 296 10.63 -7.75 -10.15
C LEU A 296 9.96 -7.62 -8.77
N VAL A 297 9.22 -6.53 -8.61
CA VAL A 297 8.47 -6.21 -7.41
C VAL A 297 7.09 -5.71 -7.83
N ASN A 298 6.05 -6.19 -7.14
CA ASN A 298 4.72 -5.62 -7.25
C ASN A 298 4.54 -4.59 -6.12
N LEU A 299 4.48 -3.31 -6.48
CA LEU A 299 4.32 -2.21 -5.54
C LEU A 299 2.85 -2.03 -5.22
N PHE A 300 2.53 -1.93 -3.95
CA PHE A 300 1.20 -1.65 -3.45
C PHE A 300 1.15 -0.20 -2.99
N GLN A 301 0.17 0.53 -3.52
CA GLN A 301 -0.26 1.79 -2.96
C GLN A 301 -1.73 1.63 -2.56
N ILE A 302 -1.96 1.57 -1.25
CA ILE A 302 -3.29 1.42 -0.68
C ILE A 302 -3.75 2.78 -0.18
N SER A 303 -4.95 3.19 -0.56
CA SER A 303 -5.53 4.48 -0.14
C SER A 303 -6.67 4.23 0.84
N SER A 304 -6.74 5.02 1.92
CA SER A 304 -7.91 5.04 2.80
C SER A 304 -9.17 5.40 2.02
N ALA A 305 -10.34 4.97 2.50
CA ALA A 305 -11.66 5.43 2.08
C ALA A 305 -11.76 6.97 1.95
N PHE A 306 -10.99 7.71 2.74
CA PHE A 306 -10.98 9.18 2.73
C PHE A 306 -9.93 9.79 1.78
N GLY A 307 -9.06 8.97 1.21
CA GLY A 307 -7.99 9.37 0.30
C GLY A 307 -8.42 9.32 -1.17
N LYS A 308 -7.65 10.00 -2.02
CA LYS A 308 -7.73 9.79 -3.48
C LYS A 308 -6.67 8.78 -3.89
N PRO A 309 -7.00 7.70 -4.63
CA PRO A 309 -6.00 6.84 -5.24
C PRO A 309 -5.20 7.55 -6.34
N MET A 310 -3.98 7.09 -6.61
CA MET A 310 -3.16 7.58 -7.72
C MET A 310 -3.74 7.17 -9.08
N GLU A 311 -4.36 5.99 -9.15
CA GLU A 311 -4.92 5.42 -10.37
C GLU A 311 -6.40 5.07 -10.16
N THR A 312 -7.18 5.11 -11.24
CA THR A 312 -8.59 4.66 -11.19
C THR A 312 -8.65 3.16 -11.39
N VAL A 313 -9.33 2.46 -10.48
CA VAL A 313 -9.65 1.03 -10.58
C VAL A 313 -11.15 0.87 -10.76
N ASP A 314 -11.54 0.21 -11.84
CA ASP A 314 -12.95 -0.08 -12.13
C ASP A 314 -13.30 -1.49 -11.65
N ALA A 315 -14.20 -1.58 -10.67
CA ALA A 315 -14.65 -2.86 -10.11
C ALA A 315 -15.43 -3.73 -11.11
N LEU A 316 -16.22 -3.16 -12.05
CA LEU A 316 -17.07 -3.94 -12.96
C LEU A 316 -16.29 -5.01 -13.76
N PRO A 317 -15.26 -4.65 -14.55
CA PRO A 317 -14.53 -5.65 -15.35
C PRO A 317 -13.78 -6.66 -14.48
N LEU A 318 -13.38 -6.29 -13.26
CA LEU A 318 -12.72 -7.18 -12.31
C LEU A 318 -13.70 -8.18 -11.70
N VAL A 319 -14.85 -7.72 -11.23
CA VAL A 319 -15.92 -8.61 -10.74
C VAL A 319 -16.38 -9.54 -11.86
N GLU A 320 -16.57 -9.03 -13.09
CA GLU A 320 -17.01 -9.85 -14.21
C GLU A 320 -16.02 -10.99 -14.52
N SER A 321 -14.73 -10.67 -14.60
CA SER A 321 -13.68 -11.64 -14.94
C SER A 321 -13.45 -12.66 -13.83
N THR A 322 -13.66 -12.28 -12.56
CA THR A 322 -13.34 -13.10 -11.39
C THR A 322 -14.55 -13.77 -10.75
N TRP A 323 -15.79 -13.45 -11.17
CA TRP A 323 -17.01 -13.96 -10.53
C TRP A 323 -17.04 -15.49 -10.43
N LYS A 324 -16.58 -16.20 -11.46
CA LYS A 324 -16.58 -17.66 -11.46
C LYS A 324 -15.70 -18.22 -10.33
N VAL A 325 -14.49 -17.71 -10.16
CA VAL A 325 -13.55 -18.19 -9.12
C VAL A 325 -14.02 -17.74 -7.73
N LEU A 326 -14.47 -16.48 -7.59
CA LEU A 326 -15.00 -15.94 -6.35
C LEU A 326 -16.24 -16.70 -5.85
N SER A 327 -17.24 -16.93 -6.72
CA SER A 327 -18.46 -17.69 -6.36
C SER A 327 -18.15 -19.16 -6.05
N SER A 328 -17.17 -19.76 -6.72
CA SER A 328 -16.73 -21.13 -6.42
C SER A 328 -16.05 -21.22 -5.05
N ALA A 329 -15.21 -20.24 -4.70
CA ALA A 329 -14.60 -20.15 -3.37
C ALA A 329 -15.66 -19.94 -2.28
N TYR A 330 -16.61 -19.03 -2.50
CA TYR A 330 -17.74 -18.83 -1.57
C TYR A 330 -18.56 -20.11 -1.36
N LYS A 331 -18.87 -20.87 -2.41
CA LYS A 331 -19.61 -22.14 -2.27
C LYS A 331 -18.88 -23.20 -1.46
N ARG A 332 -17.55 -23.15 -1.47
CA ARG A 332 -16.70 -24.12 -0.75
C ARG A 332 -16.50 -23.70 0.70
N ASP A 333 -16.21 -22.41 0.93
CA ASP A 333 -15.65 -21.92 2.19
C ASP A 333 -16.54 -20.86 2.89
N GLY A 334 -17.66 -20.45 2.27
CA GLY A 334 -18.54 -19.39 2.74
C GLY A 334 -17.90 -18.00 2.63
N LEU A 335 -18.33 -17.06 3.47
CA LEU A 335 -17.65 -15.77 3.66
C LEU A 335 -16.39 -15.97 4.53
N SER A 336 -15.43 -16.74 4.01
CA SER A 336 -14.12 -16.89 4.63
C SER A 336 -13.34 -15.56 4.58
N ASP A 337 -12.24 -15.46 5.34
CA ASP A 337 -11.44 -14.24 5.36
C ASP A 337 -10.76 -13.97 4.01
N GLU A 338 -10.49 -15.02 3.23
CA GLU A 338 -10.01 -14.93 1.85
C GLU A 338 -11.08 -14.31 0.92
N VAL A 339 -12.32 -14.77 1.01
CA VAL A 339 -13.44 -14.23 0.22
C VAL A 339 -13.70 -12.77 0.60
N LYS A 340 -13.70 -12.43 1.90
CA LYS A 340 -13.85 -11.04 2.37
C LYS A 340 -12.73 -10.15 1.87
N MET A 341 -11.47 -10.60 1.98
CA MET A 341 -10.31 -9.84 1.50
C MET A 341 -10.42 -9.56 0.00
N PHE A 342 -10.84 -10.56 -0.80
CA PHE A 342 -10.99 -10.36 -2.23
C PHE A 342 -12.10 -9.36 -2.58
N ILE A 343 -13.25 -9.41 -1.87
CA ILE A 343 -14.31 -8.40 -2.01
C ILE A 343 -13.77 -7.01 -1.69
N SER A 344 -13.01 -6.86 -0.60
CA SER A 344 -12.35 -5.61 -0.20
C SER A 344 -11.37 -5.11 -1.27
N ALA A 345 -10.65 -6.02 -1.93
CA ALA A 345 -9.70 -5.67 -2.98
C ALA A 345 -10.39 -5.07 -4.22
N VAL A 346 -11.48 -5.68 -4.70
CA VAL A 346 -12.08 -5.30 -5.99
C VAL A 346 -13.11 -4.18 -5.85
N GLY A 347 -13.95 -4.17 -4.82
CA GLY A 347 -15.08 -3.23 -4.67
C GLY A 347 -14.74 -1.96 -3.89
N GLU A 348 -15.35 -0.83 -4.25
CA GLU A 348 -15.37 0.38 -3.41
C GLU A 348 -16.18 0.12 -2.13
N GLY A 349 -15.54 0.26 -0.98
CA GLY A 349 -16.12 -0.05 0.34
C GLY A 349 -16.63 1.17 1.10
N TYR A 350 -16.34 2.38 0.62
CA TYR A 350 -16.88 3.59 1.20
C TYR A 350 -18.11 4.06 0.44
N SER A 351 -19.24 4.21 1.13
CA SER A 351 -20.54 4.53 0.53
C SER A 351 -20.62 5.94 -0.09
N PHE A 352 -19.59 6.77 0.06
CA PHE A 352 -19.59 8.16 -0.39
C PHE A 352 -18.45 8.45 -1.38
N PRO A 353 -18.67 9.34 -2.37
CA PRO A 353 -19.92 10.05 -2.63
C PRO A 353 -21.00 9.15 -3.26
N THR A 354 -22.26 9.48 -3.01
CA THR A 354 -23.44 8.84 -3.61
C THR A 354 -24.58 9.85 -3.74
N ASN A 355 -25.58 9.58 -4.58
CA ASN A 355 -26.85 10.30 -4.52
C ASN A 355 -27.75 9.72 -3.42
N LEU A 356 -28.05 10.51 -2.39
CA LEU A 356 -28.88 10.08 -1.25
C LEU A 356 -30.38 9.99 -1.57
N ASP A 357 -30.87 10.64 -2.63
CA ASP A 357 -32.25 10.49 -3.10
C ASP A 357 -32.47 9.11 -3.70
N ASN A 358 -31.44 8.56 -4.37
CA ASN A 358 -31.49 7.29 -5.11
C ASN A 358 -30.84 6.12 -4.36
N ASN A 359 -29.98 6.39 -3.38
CA ASN A 359 -29.29 5.44 -2.52
C ASN A 359 -29.30 5.95 -1.06
N PRO A 360 -30.47 5.93 -0.38
CA PRO A 360 -30.58 6.41 0.99
C PRO A 360 -29.98 5.42 2.00
N PRO A 361 -29.62 5.87 3.22
CA PRO A 361 -29.21 4.98 4.30
C PRO A 361 -30.30 3.94 4.64
N LYS A 362 -29.89 2.72 4.95
CA LYS A 362 -30.81 1.67 5.40
C LYS A 362 -31.02 1.75 6.93
N SER A 363 -32.14 1.26 7.46
CA SER A 363 -32.45 1.41 8.90
C SER A 363 -31.45 0.74 9.84
N GLU A 364 -30.73 -0.29 9.38
CA GLU A 364 -29.77 -1.06 10.18
C GLU A 364 -28.36 -0.46 10.12
N ASN A 365 -28.03 0.22 9.02
CA ASN A 365 -26.75 0.87 8.78
C ASN A 365 -26.98 2.34 8.45
N MET A 366 -26.47 3.26 9.28
CA MET A 366 -26.58 4.71 9.08
C MET A 366 -25.87 5.24 7.81
N ALA A 367 -25.44 4.36 6.90
CA ALA A 367 -24.83 4.66 5.61
C ALA A 367 -25.52 3.88 4.46
N PRO A 368 -25.50 4.38 3.22
CA PRO A 368 -25.95 3.64 2.05
C PRO A 368 -25.08 2.43 1.71
N ASP A 369 -25.55 1.55 0.82
CA ASP A 369 -24.73 0.43 0.33
C ASP A 369 -23.49 0.92 -0.44
N SER A 370 -22.42 0.14 -0.36
CA SER A 370 -21.19 0.26 -1.15
C SER A 370 -21.13 -0.77 -2.28
N GLU A 371 -20.14 -0.68 -3.19
CA GLU A 371 -19.95 -1.74 -4.21
C GLU A 371 -19.59 -3.08 -3.55
N GLN A 372 -18.85 -3.05 -2.42
CA GLN A 372 -18.53 -4.27 -1.66
C GLN A 372 -19.78 -4.95 -1.11
N ASP A 373 -20.77 -4.18 -0.64
CA ASP A 373 -22.05 -4.72 -0.16
C ASP A 373 -22.81 -5.42 -1.29
N VAL A 374 -22.90 -4.81 -2.48
CA VAL A 374 -23.58 -5.41 -3.65
C VAL A 374 -22.92 -6.73 -4.05
N VAL A 375 -21.59 -6.79 -4.07
CA VAL A 375 -20.85 -8.04 -4.41
C VAL A 375 -21.08 -9.11 -3.34
N ARG A 376 -20.99 -8.75 -2.05
CA ARG A 376 -21.20 -9.67 -0.93
C ARG A 376 -22.61 -10.25 -0.96
N ASP A 377 -23.62 -9.40 -1.08
CA ASP A 377 -25.03 -9.82 -1.04
C ASP A 377 -25.34 -10.71 -2.25
N ALA A 378 -24.79 -10.41 -3.42
CA ALA A 378 -24.91 -11.26 -4.61
C ALA A 378 -24.26 -12.66 -4.43
N LEU A 379 -23.16 -12.77 -3.67
CA LEU A 379 -22.59 -14.07 -3.33
C LEU A 379 -23.50 -14.85 -2.39
N MET A 380 -24.03 -14.19 -1.35
CA MET A 380 -24.93 -14.81 -0.37
C MET A 380 -26.25 -15.29 -0.99
N GLU A 381 -26.73 -14.59 -2.01
CA GLU A 381 -27.90 -14.97 -2.80
C GLU A 381 -27.58 -15.97 -3.92
N GLU A 382 -26.31 -16.42 -4.01
CA GLU A 382 -25.81 -17.33 -5.04
C GLU A 382 -26.12 -16.89 -6.49
N LYS A 383 -26.08 -15.57 -6.74
CA LYS A 383 -26.39 -15.00 -8.05
C LYS A 383 -25.46 -15.47 -9.16
N SER A 384 -26.01 -15.60 -10.35
CA SER A 384 -25.23 -15.80 -11.56
C SER A 384 -24.40 -14.56 -11.89
N LYS A 385 -23.38 -14.74 -12.75
CA LYS A 385 -22.56 -13.62 -13.24
C LYS A 385 -23.43 -12.52 -13.87
N ALA A 386 -24.45 -12.87 -14.65
CA ALA A 386 -25.28 -11.88 -15.32
C ALA A 386 -26.12 -11.03 -14.34
N GLU A 387 -26.58 -11.65 -13.25
CA GLU A 387 -27.36 -10.96 -12.21
C GLU A 387 -26.48 -9.97 -11.43
N VAL A 388 -25.31 -10.38 -10.93
CA VAL A 388 -24.42 -9.44 -10.22
C VAL A 388 -23.95 -8.28 -11.09
N MET A 389 -23.70 -8.51 -12.38
CA MET A 389 -23.33 -7.43 -13.30
C MET A 389 -24.49 -6.46 -13.52
N THR A 390 -25.73 -6.96 -13.54
CA THR A 390 -26.93 -6.12 -13.60
C THR A 390 -27.08 -5.29 -12.32
N ASP A 391 -26.90 -5.90 -11.15
CA ASP A 391 -27.01 -5.23 -9.85
C ASP A 391 -25.97 -4.11 -9.70
N LEU A 392 -24.71 -4.38 -10.05
CA LEU A 392 -23.63 -3.37 -10.00
C LEU A 392 -23.87 -2.21 -10.97
N LEU A 393 -24.39 -2.48 -12.18
CA LEU A 393 -24.74 -1.43 -13.13
C LEU A 393 -25.89 -0.56 -12.60
N GLN A 394 -26.94 -1.17 -12.04
CA GLN A 394 -28.04 -0.43 -11.42
C GLN A 394 -27.58 0.38 -10.21
N PHE A 395 -26.73 -0.19 -9.35
CA PHE A 395 -26.11 0.51 -8.23
C PHE A 395 -25.36 1.76 -8.70
N ARG A 396 -24.47 1.62 -9.70
CA ARG A 396 -23.72 2.76 -10.26
C ARG A 396 -24.58 3.83 -10.90
N MET A 397 -25.70 3.45 -11.52
CA MET A 397 -26.66 4.41 -12.03
C MET A 397 -27.29 5.19 -10.88
N LYS A 398 -27.70 4.53 -9.80
CA LYS A 398 -28.28 5.18 -8.61
C LYS A 398 -27.30 6.11 -7.92
N THR A 399 -26.01 5.77 -7.84
CA THR A 399 -25.02 6.61 -7.14
C THR A 399 -24.58 7.85 -7.94
N LYS A 400 -24.76 7.85 -9.26
CA LYS A 400 -24.34 8.94 -10.17
C LYS A 400 -25.47 9.79 -10.75
N ALA A 401 -26.67 9.24 -10.92
CA ALA A 401 -27.88 9.99 -11.28
C ALA A 401 -28.16 11.01 -10.20
#